data_AF-A0A3D2P546-F1
#
_entry.id   AF-A0A3D2P546-F1
#
_cell.length_a   1.000
_cell.length_b   1.000
_cell.length_c   1.000
_cell.angle_alpha   90.00
_cell.angle_beta   90.00
_cell.angle_gamma   90.00
#
_symmetry.space_group_name_H-M   'P 1'
#
loop_
_entity.id
_entity.type
_entity.pdbx_description
1 polymer ?
#
loop_
_entity_poly.entity_id
_entity_poly.type
_entity_poly.pdbx_seq_one_letter_code
_entity_poly.pdbx_strand_id
1 'polypeptide(L)'
;MDNVLTCMSDDGFQGIARGHKVAATNISAGQPVIKYNQLIGEATKDIAQHEHVHVHNMAMGHFDRVHEFCADAHWGQKPALNGPATFDGYVRANKSVGTRNYIGVLTTVNCSATVARYIADYFKDDELNSFENVDGIVSLVHGTGCGMAGNGEGMANLQRVLWGYAGHANFGGILLVGLGCEQAQVSMMVANFGFEEGRTFRYFNIQDVGGTKATIDHGIRMIKEMLPQVNDISRTKVPVSELSVALQCGGSDAYSGVTANPALGHASDLIVAHGGTTILAETPEIYGAEHLLTRRAVSQDVAQKLVD
;
A
#
# COMPACT_ATOMS: atom_id res chain seq x y z
N MET A 1 -24.25 -1.36 20.00
CA MET A 1 -25.54 -2.05 19.74
C MET A 1 -25.34 -3.45 19.17
N ASP A 2 -24.13 -4.00 19.19
CA ASP A 2 -23.87 -5.36 18.69
C ASP A 2 -24.70 -6.39 19.47
N ASN A 3 -25.34 -7.28 18.73
CA ASN A 3 -26.11 -8.40 19.29
C ASN A 3 -25.46 -9.76 19.01
N VAL A 4 -24.27 -9.76 18.38
CA VAL A 4 -23.41 -10.94 18.20
C VAL A 4 -21.95 -10.62 18.53
N LEU A 5 -21.23 -11.63 19.01
CA LEU A 5 -19.81 -11.55 19.38
C LEU A 5 -18.99 -12.56 18.57
N THR A 6 -17.67 -12.41 18.54
CA THR A 6 -16.75 -13.44 18.01
C THR A 6 -16.35 -14.39 19.14
N CYS A 7 -16.47 -15.70 18.93
CA CYS A 7 -15.94 -16.71 19.84
C CYS A 7 -14.40 -16.71 19.82
N MET A 8 -13.74 -16.55 20.98
CA MET A 8 -12.28 -16.41 21.05
C MET A 8 -11.54 -17.72 21.32
N SER A 9 -12.24 -18.75 21.79
CA SER A 9 -11.67 -20.04 22.16
C SER A 9 -12.68 -21.17 21.94
N ASP A 10 -12.18 -22.38 21.70
CA ASP A 10 -13.05 -23.55 21.40
C ASP A 10 -13.81 -24.07 22.64
N ASP A 11 -13.43 -23.62 23.84
CA ASP A 11 -14.06 -23.94 25.12
C ASP A 11 -15.02 -22.84 25.62
N GLY A 12 -15.12 -21.71 24.91
CA GLY A 12 -15.93 -20.57 25.34
C GLY A 12 -17.43 -20.85 25.29
N PHE A 13 -17.89 -21.55 24.25
CA PHE A 13 -19.29 -21.95 24.07
C PHE A 13 -19.37 -23.37 23.53
N GLN A 14 -20.20 -24.20 24.16
CA GLN A 14 -20.30 -25.61 23.81
C GLN A 14 -20.75 -25.78 22.36
N GLY A 15 -19.92 -26.45 21.54
CA GLY A 15 -20.22 -26.76 20.15
C GLY A 15 -20.06 -25.60 19.17
N ILE A 16 -19.46 -24.48 19.59
CA ILE A 16 -19.19 -23.31 18.74
C ILE A 16 -17.68 -23.16 18.58
N ALA A 17 -17.18 -23.35 17.36
CA ALA A 17 -15.76 -23.22 17.07
C ALA A 17 -15.27 -21.77 17.27
N ARG A 18 -14.00 -21.62 17.64
CA ARG A 18 -13.33 -20.32 17.69
C ARG A 18 -13.45 -19.59 16.34
N GLY A 19 -13.65 -18.28 16.38
CA GLY A 19 -13.85 -17.41 15.22
C GLY A 19 -15.30 -17.34 14.73
N HIS A 20 -16.18 -18.25 15.17
CA HIS A 20 -17.58 -18.19 14.80
C HIS A 20 -18.33 -17.11 15.59
N LYS A 21 -19.51 -16.71 15.10
CA LYS A 21 -20.35 -15.72 15.78
C LYS A 21 -21.23 -16.41 16.82
N VAL A 22 -21.43 -15.76 17.95
CA VAL A 22 -22.33 -16.19 19.03
C VAL A 22 -23.30 -15.08 19.36
N ALA A 23 -24.57 -15.41 19.59
CA ALA A 23 -25.59 -14.42 19.95
C ALA A 23 -25.38 -13.89 21.37
N ALA A 24 -25.31 -12.57 21.52
CA ALA A 24 -25.17 -11.90 22.81
C ALA A 24 -26.52 -11.74 23.54
N THR A 25 -27.63 -11.83 22.80
CA THR A 25 -29.01 -11.73 23.27
C THR A 25 -29.90 -12.62 22.40
N ASN A 26 -31.16 -12.83 22.78
CA ASN A 26 -32.15 -13.43 21.88
C ASN A 26 -32.39 -12.52 20.66
N ILE A 27 -32.47 -13.10 19.47
CA ILE A 27 -32.73 -12.42 18.20
C ILE A 27 -33.88 -13.15 17.50
N SER A 28 -35.05 -12.52 17.37
CA SER A 28 -36.20 -13.13 16.69
C SER A 28 -35.99 -13.23 15.17
N ALA A 29 -36.69 -14.15 14.52
CA ALA A 29 -36.70 -14.25 13.06
C ALA A 29 -37.05 -12.89 12.40
N GLY A 30 -36.34 -12.54 11.34
CA GLY A 30 -36.45 -11.26 10.63
C GLY A 30 -35.81 -10.07 11.34
N GLN A 31 -35.25 -10.23 12.56
CA GLN A 31 -34.53 -9.15 13.23
C GLN A 31 -33.10 -9.00 12.70
N PRO A 32 -32.55 -7.78 12.78
CA PRO A 32 -31.19 -7.49 12.32
C PRO A 32 -30.14 -8.21 13.17
N VAL A 33 -29.14 -8.78 12.51
CA VAL A 33 -27.88 -9.21 13.13
C VAL A 33 -26.87 -8.08 13.00
N ILE A 34 -26.41 -7.56 14.13
CA ILE A 34 -25.62 -6.34 14.23
C ILE A 34 -24.23 -6.65 14.79
N LYS A 35 -23.20 -6.28 14.04
CA LYS A 35 -21.79 -6.38 14.44
C LYS A 35 -21.02 -5.15 13.95
N TYR A 36 -20.08 -4.65 14.75
CA TYR A 36 -19.35 -3.41 14.47
C TYR A 36 -20.28 -2.19 14.34
N ASN A 37 -21.40 -2.23 15.07
CA ASN A 37 -22.51 -1.29 14.93
C ASN A 37 -23.11 -1.22 13.51
N GLN A 38 -22.92 -2.26 12.70
CA GLN A 38 -23.44 -2.37 11.34
C GLN A 38 -24.36 -3.56 11.21
N LEU A 39 -25.38 -3.41 10.36
CA LEU A 39 -26.22 -4.51 9.92
C LEU A 39 -25.41 -5.44 9.02
N ILE A 40 -25.19 -6.67 9.46
CA ILE A 40 -24.43 -7.68 8.70
C ILE A 40 -25.34 -8.74 8.07
N GLY A 41 -26.63 -8.74 8.41
CA GLY A 41 -27.65 -9.65 7.87
C GLY A 41 -28.86 -9.72 8.77
N GLU A 42 -29.78 -10.64 8.49
CA GLU A 42 -31.00 -10.87 9.26
C GLU A 42 -31.08 -12.31 9.74
N ALA A 43 -31.71 -12.51 10.90
CA ALA A 43 -31.97 -13.83 11.43
C ALA A 43 -33.05 -14.53 10.60
N THR A 44 -32.77 -15.73 10.08
CA THR A 44 -33.75 -16.50 9.27
C THR A 44 -34.71 -17.34 10.12
N LYS A 45 -34.42 -17.45 11.41
CA LYS A 45 -35.24 -18.09 12.46
C LYS A 45 -34.91 -17.44 13.80
N ASP A 46 -35.66 -17.76 14.84
CA ASP A 46 -35.31 -17.32 16.21
C ASP A 46 -33.95 -17.90 16.61
N ILE A 47 -33.10 -17.05 17.19
CA ILE A 47 -31.76 -17.37 17.68
C ILE A 47 -31.73 -17.06 19.17
N ALA A 48 -31.49 -18.07 20.00
CA ALA A 48 -31.36 -17.88 21.44
C ALA A 48 -30.03 -17.22 21.82
N GLN A 49 -29.98 -16.53 22.96
CA GLN A 49 -28.73 -16.07 23.54
C GLN A 49 -27.73 -17.24 23.69
N HIS A 50 -26.47 -16.98 23.35
CA HIS A 50 -25.37 -17.96 23.30
C HIS A 50 -25.48 -19.02 22.20
N GLU A 51 -26.47 -18.93 21.31
CA GLU A 51 -26.55 -19.80 20.13
C GLU A 51 -25.54 -19.39 19.06
N HIS A 52 -25.07 -20.38 18.30
CA HIS A 52 -24.18 -20.20 17.16
C HIS A 52 -24.86 -19.45 16.02
N VAL A 53 -24.34 -18.29 15.64
CA VAL A 53 -24.85 -17.50 14.50
C VAL A 53 -24.02 -17.77 13.26
N HIS A 54 -24.63 -18.37 12.24
CA HIS A 54 -23.97 -18.70 10.98
C HIS A 54 -24.96 -18.81 9.81
N VAL A 55 -24.51 -19.33 8.67
CA VAL A 55 -25.27 -19.35 7.41
C VAL A 55 -26.56 -20.16 7.48
N HIS A 56 -26.73 -21.00 8.51
CA HIS A 56 -27.91 -21.82 8.71
C HIS A 56 -29.04 -21.08 9.47
N ASN A 57 -28.74 -19.94 10.11
CA ASN A 57 -29.71 -19.15 10.88
C ASN A 57 -29.60 -17.63 10.64
N MET A 58 -28.71 -17.21 9.74
CA MET A 58 -28.51 -15.84 9.31
C MET A 58 -28.30 -15.80 7.80
N ALA A 59 -28.92 -14.82 7.13
CA ALA A 59 -28.72 -14.55 5.71
C ALA A 59 -28.36 -13.08 5.47
N MET A 60 -27.70 -12.80 4.35
CA MET A 60 -27.59 -11.41 3.88
C MET A 60 -28.97 -10.94 3.42
N GLY A 61 -29.46 -9.85 4.01
CA GLY A 61 -30.64 -9.16 3.51
C GLY A 61 -30.28 -8.22 2.35
N HIS A 62 -31.29 -7.86 1.55
CA HIS A 62 -31.15 -6.79 0.58
C HIS A 62 -31.29 -5.46 1.30
N PHE A 63 -30.20 -4.70 1.39
CA PHE A 63 -30.22 -3.36 1.95
C PHE A 63 -29.68 -2.38 0.93
N ASP A 64 -30.51 -1.38 0.60
CA ASP A 64 -30.02 -0.19 -0.10
C ASP A 64 -29.10 0.57 0.85
N ARG A 65 -27.78 0.43 0.63
CA ARG A 65 -26.79 1.22 1.38
C ARG A 65 -26.79 2.63 0.79
N VAL A 66 -27.49 3.53 1.46
CA VAL A 66 -27.47 4.95 1.11
C VAL A 66 -26.07 5.49 1.38
N HIS A 67 -25.42 6.00 0.34
CA HIS A 67 -24.13 6.66 0.48
C HIS A 67 -24.35 8.10 0.93
N GLU A 68 -24.42 8.30 2.24
CA GLU A 68 -24.52 9.63 2.83
C GLU A 68 -23.14 10.29 2.83
N PHE A 69 -22.91 11.22 1.91
CA PHE A 69 -21.63 11.90 1.81
C PHE A 69 -21.42 12.86 2.98
N CYS A 70 -20.25 12.81 3.59
CA CYS A 70 -19.79 13.74 4.62
C CYS A 70 -20.64 13.80 5.91
N ALA A 71 -21.59 12.89 6.11
CA ALA A 71 -22.50 12.93 7.26
C ALA A 71 -21.78 12.86 8.61
N ASP A 72 -20.63 12.18 8.63
CA ASP A 72 -19.73 12.05 9.79
C ASP A 72 -18.38 12.72 9.52
N ALA A 73 -18.33 13.76 8.67
CA ALA A 73 -17.12 14.50 8.32
C ALA A 73 -16.66 15.43 9.45
N HIS A 74 -16.49 14.88 10.64
CA HIS A 74 -15.86 15.55 11.75
C HIS A 74 -14.62 14.74 12.15
N TRP A 75 -13.51 15.44 12.27
CA TRP A 75 -12.41 14.91 13.04
C TRP A 75 -12.93 14.82 14.47
N GLY A 76 -13.16 13.60 14.95
CA GLY A 76 -13.47 13.36 16.36
C GLY A 76 -12.37 13.93 17.27
N GLN A 77 -12.43 13.63 18.55
CA GLN A 77 -11.35 14.03 19.45
C GLN A 77 -10.04 13.37 19.00
N LYS A 78 -9.09 14.18 18.48
CA LYS A 78 -7.76 13.68 18.12
C LYS A 78 -7.14 13.01 19.35
N PRO A 79 -6.42 11.89 19.18
CA PRO A 79 -5.72 11.28 20.29
C PRO A 79 -4.75 12.31 20.90
N ALA A 80 -4.70 12.33 22.24
CA ALA A 80 -3.79 13.22 22.95
C ALA A 80 -2.34 12.83 22.62
N LEU A 81 -1.56 13.81 22.17
CA LEU A 81 -0.15 13.59 21.83
C LEU A 81 0.73 13.82 23.05
N ASN A 82 1.66 12.91 23.30
CA ASN A 82 2.67 13.04 24.35
C ASN A 82 3.90 13.79 23.83
N GLY A 83 3.69 15.02 23.34
CA GLY A 83 4.76 15.86 22.76
C GLY A 83 5.11 15.51 21.31
N PRO A 84 6.16 16.12 20.74
CA PRO A 84 6.59 15.85 19.38
C PRO A 84 7.23 14.46 19.26
N ALA A 85 6.95 13.77 18.15
CA ALA A 85 7.57 12.48 17.80
C ALA A 85 8.45 12.65 16.56
N THR A 86 9.58 11.94 16.54
CA THR A 86 10.57 11.97 15.46
C THR A 86 11.05 10.58 15.09
N PHE A 87 11.54 10.41 13.86
CA PHE A 87 12.26 9.21 13.41
C PHE A 87 13.54 9.58 12.65
N ASP A 88 14.46 8.64 12.51
CA ASP A 88 15.70 8.82 11.74
C ASP A 88 15.46 8.50 10.25
N GLY A 89 15.35 9.54 9.42
CA GLY A 89 15.02 9.44 8.00
C GLY A 89 16.08 10.03 7.07
N TYR A 90 16.06 9.63 5.80
CA TYR A 90 16.92 10.17 4.75
C TYR A 90 16.19 11.30 4.03
N VAL A 91 16.62 12.54 4.23
CA VAL A 91 16.02 13.72 3.59
C VAL A 91 16.54 13.84 2.15
N ARG A 92 15.61 13.87 1.19
CA ARG A 92 15.93 14.00 -0.25
C ARG A 92 16.03 15.46 -0.67
N ALA A 93 16.63 15.69 -1.84
CA ALA A 93 16.74 17.04 -2.42
C ALA A 93 15.36 17.71 -2.65
N ASN A 94 14.34 16.91 -2.98
CA ASN A 94 12.95 17.37 -3.12
C ASN A 94 12.21 17.49 -1.77
N LYS A 95 12.92 17.38 -0.63
CA LYS A 95 12.42 17.44 0.75
C LYS A 95 11.56 16.25 1.21
N SER A 96 11.25 15.28 0.33
CA SER A 96 10.64 14.03 0.77
C SER A 96 11.60 13.26 1.69
N VAL A 97 11.06 12.40 2.56
CA VAL A 97 11.85 11.65 3.53
C VAL A 97 11.68 10.15 3.33
N GLY A 98 12.80 9.45 3.10
CA GLY A 98 12.85 8.00 3.04
C GLY A 98 13.11 7.38 4.41
N THR A 99 12.49 6.23 4.68
CA THR A 99 12.86 5.36 5.82
C THR A 99 14.02 4.41 5.46
N ARG A 100 14.35 4.31 4.17
CA ARG A 100 15.44 3.54 3.58
C ARG A 100 16.15 4.33 2.49
N ASN A 101 17.31 3.86 2.06
CA ASN A 101 18.16 4.46 1.04
C ASN A 101 18.66 3.37 0.08
N TYR A 102 17.79 3.01 -0.85
CA TYR A 102 18.08 2.04 -1.91
C TYR A 102 18.49 2.73 -3.21
N ILE A 103 19.16 1.98 -4.08
CA ILE A 103 19.16 2.26 -5.53
C ILE A 103 18.22 1.28 -6.22
N GLY A 104 17.27 1.79 -7.00
CA GLY A 104 16.31 0.97 -7.74
C GLY A 104 16.75 0.76 -9.19
N VAL A 105 16.77 -0.49 -9.67
CA VAL A 105 16.91 -0.83 -11.09
C VAL A 105 15.52 -1.08 -11.66
N LEU A 106 14.91 -0.05 -12.22
CA LEU A 106 13.53 -0.05 -12.67
C LEU A 106 13.45 -0.42 -14.16
N THR A 107 12.48 -1.23 -14.54
CA THR A 107 12.27 -1.60 -15.96
C THR A 107 10.99 -1.00 -16.52
N THR A 108 11.03 -0.60 -17.81
CA THR A 108 9.83 -0.17 -18.56
C THR A 108 9.09 -1.35 -19.23
N VAL A 109 9.71 -2.53 -19.28
CA VAL A 109 9.18 -3.71 -19.97
C VAL A 109 9.74 -5.02 -19.42
N ASN A 110 8.98 -6.10 -19.51
CA ASN A 110 9.44 -7.44 -19.09
C ASN A 110 10.73 -7.90 -19.79
N CYS A 111 10.99 -7.46 -21.03
CA CYS A 111 12.20 -7.81 -21.76
C CYS A 111 13.50 -7.30 -21.10
N SER A 112 13.44 -6.25 -20.28
CA SER A 112 14.59 -5.76 -19.51
C SER A 112 14.68 -6.36 -18.10
N ALA A 113 13.70 -7.17 -17.66
CA ALA A 113 13.66 -7.73 -16.32
C ALA A 113 14.87 -8.59 -15.97
N THR A 114 15.34 -9.43 -16.89
CA THR A 114 16.51 -10.28 -16.67
C THR A 114 17.77 -9.44 -16.47
N VAL A 115 18.00 -8.44 -17.33
CA VAL A 115 19.13 -7.51 -17.21
C VAL A 115 19.09 -6.78 -15.87
N ALA A 116 17.94 -6.24 -15.48
CA ALA A 116 17.77 -5.52 -14.22
C ALA A 116 18.07 -6.39 -12.98
N ARG A 117 17.62 -7.65 -12.97
CA ARG A 117 17.93 -8.60 -11.89
C ARG A 117 19.43 -8.87 -11.80
N TYR A 118 20.10 -9.16 -12.92
CA TYR A 118 21.55 -9.40 -12.92
C TYR A 118 22.36 -8.18 -12.48
N ILE A 119 21.92 -6.97 -12.83
CA ILE A 119 22.55 -5.73 -12.35
C ILE A 119 22.41 -5.64 -10.83
N ALA A 120 21.21 -5.82 -10.27
CA ALA A 120 21.00 -5.73 -8.82
C ALA A 120 21.73 -6.85 -8.06
N ASP A 121 21.70 -8.08 -8.58
CA ASP A 121 22.33 -9.25 -7.97
C ASP A 121 23.86 -9.15 -7.90
N TYR A 122 24.48 -8.35 -8.78
CA TYR A 122 25.94 -8.10 -8.74
C TYR A 122 26.38 -7.42 -7.44
N PHE A 123 25.52 -6.61 -6.82
CA PHE A 123 25.85 -5.82 -5.63
C PHE A 123 25.52 -6.53 -4.30
N LYS A 124 25.41 -7.86 -4.30
CA LYS A 124 25.24 -8.61 -3.04
C LYS A 124 26.57 -8.68 -2.28
N ASP A 125 26.49 -8.56 -0.96
CA ASP A 125 27.57 -8.71 0.02
C ASP A 125 28.73 -7.67 -0.11
N ASP A 126 29.83 -8.03 -0.76
CA ASP A 126 31.12 -7.34 -0.60
C ASP A 126 31.19 -5.93 -1.22
N GLU A 127 30.47 -5.69 -2.32
CA GLU A 127 30.53 -4.41 -3.04
C GLU A 127 29.82 -3.27 -2.27
N LEU A 128 28.82 -3.59 -1.44
CA LEU A 128 28.07 -2.60 -0.65
C LEU A 128 28.66 -2.34 0.74
N ASN A 129 29.54 -3.22 1.24
CA ASN A 129 30.12 -3.08 2.58
C ASN A 129 30.89 -1.77 2.78
N SER A 130 31.34 -1.11 1.70
CA SER A 130 32.00 0.19 1.73
C SER A 130 31.06 1.40 1.73
N PHE A 131 29.74 1.19 1.64
CA PHE A 131 28.71 2.22 1.56
C PHE A 131 27.72 2.09 2.73
N GLU A 132 28.12 2.59 3.90
CA GLU A 132 27.38 2.47 5.18
C GLU A 132 25.94 3.00 5.13
N ASN A 133 25.65 3.96 4.27
CA ASN A 133 24.32 4.59 4.17
C ASN A 133 23.46 4.00 3.04
N VAL A 134 23.89 2.95 2.34
CA VAL A 134 23.13 2.33 1.24
C VAL A 134 22.52 1.02 1.74
N ASP A 135 21.20 0.98 1.85
CA ASP A 135 20.46 -0.21 2.35
C ASP A 135 20.45 -1.36 1.33
N GLY A 136 20.74 -1.09 0.06
CA GLY A 136 20.85 -2.12 -0.98
C GLY A 136 20.58 -1.62 -2.40
N ILE A 137 20.72 -2.54 -3.35
CA ILE A 137 20.29 -2.38 -4.74
C ILE A 137 19.14 -3.36 -5.00
N VAL A 138 18.02 -2.88 -5.55
CA VAL A 138 16.84 -3.73 -5.81
C VAL A 138 16.35 -3.59 -7.24
N SER A 139 16.04 -4.72 -7.88
CA SER A 139 15.40 -4.71 -9.20
C SER A 139 13.89 -4.56 -9.06
N LEU A 140 13.31 -3.59 -9.76
CA LEU A 140 11.88 -3.29 -9.80
C LEU A 140 11.36 -3.66 -11.20
N VAL A 141 10.83 -4.87 -11.31
CA VAL A 141 10.46 -5.50 -12.59
C VAL A 141 8.97 -5.77 -12.66
N HIS A 142 8.41 -5.78 -13.87
CA HIS A 142 7.01 -6.15 -14.11
C HIS A 142 6.85 -7.12 -15.29
N GLY A 143 5.77 -7.90 -15.30
CA GLY A 143 5.51 -8.93 -16.31
C GLY A 143 4.92 -8.43 -17.62
N THR A 144 4.50 -7.16 -17.70
CA THR A 144 3.89 -6.58 -18.90
C THR A 144 4.86 -6.57 -20.08
N GLY A 145 4.45 -7.17 -21.20
CA GLY A 145 5.18 -7.16 -22.47
C GLY A 145 4.78 -6.01 -23.40
N CYS A 146 5.41 -5.95 -24.59
CA CYS A 146 5.20 -4.87 -25.56
C CYS A 146 3.81 -4.84 -26.24
N GLY A 147 2.96 -5.85 -26.00
CA GLY A 147 1.62 -5.96 -26.61
C GLY A 147 0.53 -5.13 -25.94
N MET A 148 0.85 -4.34 -24.91
CA MET A 148 -0.10 -3.41 -24.29
C MET A 148 -0.42 -2.25 -25.26
N ALA A 149 -1.65 -1.71 -25.18
CA ALA A 149 -1.98 -0.49 -25.91
C ALA A 149 -1.05 0.67 -25.47
N GLY A 150 -0.59 1.49 -26.43
CA GLY A 150 0.28 2.64 -26.15
C GLY A 150 -0.40 3.82 -25.44
N ASN A 151 -1.71 3.74 -25.23
CA ASN A 151 -2.53 4.78 -24.61
C ASN A 151 -3.71 4.16 -23.84
N GLY A 152 -4.53 5.01 -23.22
CA GLY A 152 -5.68 4.60 -22.43
C GLY A 152 -5.32 4.28 -20.98
N GLU A 153 -6.31 3.77 -20.24
CA GLU A 153 -6.24 3.61 -18.79
C GLU A 153 -5.14 2.64 -18.34
N GLY A 154 -4.97 1.52 -19.06
CA GLY A 154 -3.92 0.54 -18.74
C GLY A 154 -2.51 1.14 -18.83
N MET A 155 -2.23 1.93 -19.88
CA MET A 155 -0.96 2.63 -20.02
C MET A 155 -0.79 3.73 -18.97
N ALA A 156 -1.84 4.52 -18.73
CA ALA A 156 -1.81 5.57 -17.70
C ALA A 156 -1.53 4.98 -16.30
N ASN A 157 -2.14 3.83 -15.98
CA ASN A 157 -1.89 3.10 -14.74
C ASN A 157 -0.44 2.59 -14.65
N LEU A 158 0.08 1.97 -15.71
CA LEU A 158 1.48 1.51 -15.75
C LEU A 158 2.44 2.69 -15.54
N GLN A 159 2.26 3.78 -16.28
CA GLN A 159 3.09 4.97 -16.16
C GLN A 159 3.05 5.57 -14.76
N ARG A 160 1.86 5.66 -14.14
CA ARG A 160 1.69 6.15 -12.76
C ARG A 160 2.41 5.25 -11.74
N VAL A 161 2.36 3.93 -11.91
CA VAL A 161 3.06 2.98 -11.03
C VAL A 161 4.58 3.12 -11.17
N LEU A 162 5.10 3.12 -12.40
CA LEU A 162 6.53 3.27 -12.64
C LEU A 162 7.06 4.62 -12.15
N TRP A 163 6.30 5.70 -12.35
CA TRP A 163 6.58 7.01 -11.76
C TRP A 163 6.62 6.95 -10.23
N GLY A 164 5.63 6.31 -9.60
CA GLY A 164 5.57 6.16 -8.15
C GLY A 164 6.83 5.48 -7.60
N TYR A 165 7.32 4.43 -8.27
CA TYR A 165 8.58 3.78 -7.91
C TYR A 165 9.80 4.68 -8.15
N ALA A 166 9.90 5.32 -9.32
CA ALA A 166 11.04 6.17 -9.65
C ALA A 166 11.15 7.41 -8.73
N GLY A 167 10.02 7.94 -8.27
CA GLY A 167 9.96 9.10 -7.37
C GLY A 167 9.88 8.75 -5.87
N HIS A 168 9.90 7.46 -5.49
CA HIS A 168 9.67 7.07 -4.11
C HIS A 168 10.84 7.49 -3.19
N ALA A 169 10.52 8.07 -2.03
CA ALA A 169 11.52 8.65 -1.13
C ALA A 169 12.54 7.63 -0.57
N ASN A 170 12.25 6.33 -0.62
CA ASN A 170 13.21 5.29 -0.25
C ASN A 170 14.32 5.04 -1.29
N PHE A 171 14.21 5.59 -2.50
CA PHE A 171 15.27 5.52 -3.49
C PHE A 171 16.11 6.79 -3.44
N GLY A 172 17.37 6.64 -3.06
CA GLY A 172 18.37 7.68 -3.21
C GLY A 172 18.88 7.78 -4.65
N GLY A 173 18.68 6.73 -5.46
CA GLY A 173 18.87 6.79 -6.90
C GLY A 173 18.12 5.72 -7.69
N ILE A 174 17.94 5.96 -8.98
CA ILE A 174 17.20 5.11 -9.92
C ILE A 174 18.02 4.92 -11.20
N LEU A 175 18.13 3.67 -11.62
CA LEU A 175 18.56 3.27 -12.96
C LEU A 175 17.35 2.71 -13.73
N LEU A 176 16.87 3.45 -14.73
CA LEU A 176 15.74 3.03 -15.57
C LEU A 176 16.23 2.30 -16.83
N VAL A 177 15.81 1.06 -17.02
CA VAL A 177 16.28 0.17 -18.09
C VAL A 177 15.15 -0.16 -19.06
N GLY A 178 15.26 0.39 -20.27
CA GLY A 178 14.38 0.06 -21.39
C GLY A 178 14.92 -1.04 -22.30
N LEU A 179 14.05 -1.61 -23.12
CA LEU A 179 14.51 -2.42 -24.25
C LEU A 179 14.82 -1.51 -25.45
N GLY A 180 13.94 -0.55 -25.73
CA GLY A 180 14.02 0.41 -26.84
C GLY A 180 12.83 0.33 -27.81
N CYS A 181 12.04 -0.75 -27.75
CA CYS A 181 10.89 -0.97 -28.65
C CYS A 181 9.55 -1.18 -27.92
N GLU A 182 9.52 -1.07 -26.60
CA GLU A 182 8.30 -1.10 -25.82
C GLU A 182 7.42 0.14 -26.04
N GLN A 183 6.12 0.02 -25.76
CA GLN A 183 5.21 1.17 -25.87
C GLN A 183 5.48 2.24 -24.81
N ALA A 184 5.84 1.83 -23.59
CA ALA A 184 6.21 2.72 -22.49
C ALA A 184 7.69 3.13 -22.58
N GLN A 185 8.09 3.80 -23.67
CA GLN A 185 9.49 4.13 -23.90
C GLN A 185 10.05 5.04 -22.80
N VAL A 186 11.31 4.80 -22.46
CA VAL A 186 12.08 5.57 -21.46
C VAL A 186 12.03 7.08 -21.73
N SER A 187 12.26 7.49 -22.99
CA SER A 187 12.24 8.91 -23.38
C SER A 187 10.89 9.58 -23.12
N MET A 188 9.79 8.88 -23.39
CA MET A 188 8.44 9.37 -23.10
C MET A 188 8.22 9.53 -21.59
N MET A 189 8.69 8.57 -20.79
CA MET A 189 8.56 8.64 -19.34
C MET A 189 9.36 9.82 -18.75
N VAL A 190 10.61 9.99 -19.17
CA VAL A 190 11.47 11.09 -18.72
C VAL A 190 10.83 12.43 -19.05
N ALA A 191 10.33 12.60 -20.29
CA ALA A 191 9.67 13.82 -20.74
C ALA A 191 8.35 14.11 -20.00
N ASN A 192 7.49 13.10 -19.85
CA ASN A 192 6.17 13.28 -19.25
C ASN A 192 6.22 13.60 -17.76
N PHE A 193 7.25 13.13 -17.08
CA PHE A 193 7.34 13.23 -15.63
C PHE A 193 8.41 14.21 -15.14
N GLY A 194 9.10 14.89 -16.06
CA GLY A 194 10.10 15.91 -15.73
C GLY A 194 11.30 15.34 -14.98
N PHE A 195 11.64 14.07 -15.21
CA PHE A 195 12.92 13.55 -14.75
C PHE A 195 14.03 14.13 -15.64
N GLU A 196 15.13 14.53 -15.02
CA GLU A 196 16.33 14.92 -15.74
C GLU A 196 17.41 13.90 -15.45
N GLU A 197 18.15 13.51 -16.49
CA GLU A 197 19.32 12.66 -16.27
C GLU A 197 20.31 13.41 -15.38
N GLY A 198 20.74 12.75 -14.32
CA GLY A 198 21.61 13.34 -13.33
C GLY A 198 22.34 12.28 -12.52
N ARG A 199 23.00 12.70 -11.45
CA ARG A 199 23.85 11.82 -10.66
C ARG A 199 23.09 10.65 -10.01
N THR A 200 21.82 10.86 -9.67
CA THR A 200 20.96 9.90 -8.98
C THR A 200 19.81 9.37 -9.82
N PHE A 201 19.67 9.83 -11.08
CA PHE A 201 18.67 9.30 -12.01
C PHE A 201 19.34 9.10 -13.36
N ARG A 202 19.48 7.84 -13.78
CA ARG A 202 20.11 7.48 -15.05
C ARG A 202 19.22 6.51 -15.81
N TYR A 203 19.37 6.47 -17.13
CA TYR A 203 18.61 5.53 -17.95
C TYR A 203 19.36 5.12 -19.22
N PHE A 204 18.99 3.98 -19.79
CA PHE A 204 19.45 3.55 -21.11
C PHE A 204 18.52 2.48 -21.71
N ASN A 205 18.69 2.18 -22.99
CA ASN A 205 18.03 1.05 -23.65
C ASN A 205 19.03 -0.07 -23.96
N ILE A 206 18.59 -1.33 -23.80
CA ILE A 206 19.39 -2.52 -24.11
C ILE A 206 19.84 -2.54 -25.59
N GLN A 207 18.95 -2.15 -26.51
CA GLN A 207 19.26 -2.18 -27.96
C GLN A 207 20.37 -1.20 -28.35
N ASP A 208 20.49 -0.07 -27.65
CA ASP A 208 21.53 0.93 -27.90
C ASP A 208 22.91 0.45 -27.40
N VAL A 209 22.95 -0.39 -26.36
CA VAL A 209 24.19 -0.93 -25.77
C VAL A 209 24.71 -2.16 -26.54
N GLY A 210 23.84 -2.90 -27.23
CA GLY A 210 24.26 -3.99 -28.11
C GLY A 210 24.35 -5.38 -27.45
N GLY A 211 23.46 -5.68 -26.51
CA GLY A 211 23.23 -7.06 -26.03
C GLY A 211 23.33 -7.24 -24.50
N THR A 212 22.83 -8.38 -24.01
CA THR A 212 22.56 -8.61 -22.58
C THR A 212 23.78 -8.41 -21.68
N LYS A 213 24.92 -9.06 -21.98
CA LYS A 213 26.12 -8.98 -21.12
C LYS A 213 26.70 -7.56 -21.07
N ALA A 214 26.90 -6.95 -22.24
CA ALA A 214 27.38 -5.56 -22.33
C ALA A 214 26.46 -4.59 -21.58
N THR A 215 25.15 -4.86 -21.61
CA THR A 215 24.16 -4.06 -20.90
C THR A 215 24.23 -4.23 -19.39
N ILE A 216 24.42 -5.45 -18.89
CA ILE A 216 24.63 -5.70 -17.46
C ILE A 216 25.90 -4.97 -16.98
N ASP A 217 27.01 -5.12 -17.71
CA ASP A 217 28.28 -4.44 -17.38
C ASP A 217 28.13 -2.91 -17.41
N HIS A 218 27.33 -2.38 -18.34
CA HIS A 218 27.02 -0.96 -18.42
C HIS A 218 26.21 -0.48 -17.21
N GLY A 219 25.13 -1.18 -16.86
CA GLY A 219 24.31 -0.84 -15.70
C GLY A 219 25.07 -0.92 -14.37
N ILE A 220 25.94 -1.92 -14.21
CA ILE A 220 26.83 -2.03 -13.05
C ILE A 220 27.73 -0.79 -12.92
N ARG A 221 28.37 -0.36 -14.03
CA ARG A 221 29.22 0.85 -13.99
C ARG A 221 28.43 2.10 -13.57
N MET A 222 27.22 2.28 -14.10
CA MET A 222 26.38 3.43 -13.75
C MET A 222 25.96 3.42 -12.28
N ILE A 223 25.69 2.25 -11.70
CA ILE A 223 25.41 2.14 -10.26
C ILE A 223 26.67 2.43 -9.44
N LYS A 224 27.85 1.93 -9.85
CA LYS A 224 29.12 2.27 -9.18
C LYS A 224 29.40 3.78 -9.16
N GLU A 225 29.06 4.49 -10.24
CA GLU A 225 29.14 5.96 -10.29
C GLU A 225 28.13 6.63 -9.35
N MET A 226 26.94 6.05 -9.18
CA MET A 226 25.84 6.57 -8.37
C MET A 226 26.05 6.37 -6.86
N LEU A 227 26.66 5.25 -6.48
CA LEU A 227 26.82 4.81 -5.08
C LEU A 227 27.39 5.89 -4.14
N PRO A 228 28.48 6.61 -4.46
CA PRO A 228 29.00 7.66 -3.59
C PRO A 228 27.97 8.75 -3.28
N GLN A 229 27.16 9.16 -4.27
CA GLN A 229 26.17 10.22 -4.04
C GLN A 229 25.03 9.78 -3.14
N VAL A 230 24.60 8.53 -3.30
CA VAL A 230 23.54 7.97 -2.46
C VAL A 230 24.06 7.75 -1.05
N ASN A 231 25.33 7.36 -0.91
CA ASN A 231 25.99 7.14 0.37
C ASN A 231 26.29 8.43 1.16
N ASP A 232 26.44 9.57 0.48
CA ASP A 232 26.63 10.87 1.15
C ASP A 232 25.39 11.32 1.95
N ILE A 233 24.23 10.68 1.74
CA ILE A 233 22.98 10.97 2.46
C ILE A 233 22.91 10.09 3.71
N SER A 234 23.06 10.70 4.89
CA SER A 234 22.89 10.04 6.18
C SER A 234 21.50 10.29 6.78
N ARG A 235 21.11 9.45 7.74
CA ARG A 235 19.86 9.65 8.48
C ARG A 235 19.94 10.90 9.35
N THR A 236 18.82 11.61 9.44
CA THR A 236 18.64 12.74 10.35
C THR A 236 17.31 12.62 11.09
N LYS A 237 17.23 13.19 12.29
CA LYS A 237 15.96 13.24 13.03
C LYS A 237 14.98 14.16 12.32
N VAL A 238 13.86 13.59 11.89
CA VAL A 238 12.75 14.30 11.24
C VAL A 238 11.44 14.06 12.00
N PRO A 239 10.48 14.99 11.94
CA PRO A 239 9.17 14.79 12.58
C PRO A 239 8.39 13.64 11.93
N VAL A 240 7.51 12.99 12.70
CA VAL A 240 6.59 11.95 12.20
C VAL A 240 5.64 12.47 11.11
N SER A 241 5.47 13.80 10.99
CA SER A 241 4.72 14.42 9.89
C SER A 241 5.25 14.08 8.50
N GLU A 242 6.52 13.72 8.37
CA GLU A 242 7.13 13.32 7.10
C GLU A 242 6.88 11.84 6.73
N LEU A 243 6.24 11.07 7.63
CA LEU A 243 6.01 9.65 7.43
C LEU A 243 4.73 9.40 6.62
N SER A 244 4.83 8.50 5.63
CA SER A 244 3.68 7.94 4.93
C SER A 244 3.63 6.43 5.15
N VAL A 245 2.50 5.92 5.65
CA VAL A 245 2.30 4.50 5.97
C VAL A 245 1.12 3.93 5.19
N ALA A 246 1.40 2.98 4.31
CA ALA A 246 0.36 2.21 3.64
C ALA A 246 -0.11 1.04 4.53
N LEU A 247 -1.41 0.81 4.54
CA LEU A 247 -2.09 -0.22 5.32
C LEU A 247 -2.60 -1.30 4.35
N GLN A 248 -2.36 -2.56 4.69
CA GLN A 248 -2.80 -3.71 3.90
C GLN A 248 -3.09 -4.90 4.81
N CYS A 249 -4.08 -5.70 4.45
CA CYS A 249 -4.36 -7.00 5.02
C CYS A 249 -3.55 -8.10 4.32
N GLY A 250 -3.24 -9.16 5.07
CA GLY A 250 -2.61 -10.37 4.54
C GLY A 250 -3.64 -11.46 4.28
N GLY A 251 -3.70 -12.44 5.18
CA GLY A 251 -4.77 -13.43 5.22
C GLY A 251 -5.89 -12.98 6.14
N SER A 252 -7.08 -12.74 5.60
CA SER A 252 -8.26 -12.38 6.41
C SER A 252 -8.67 -13.52 7.33
N ASP A 253 -8.96 -13.20 8.59
CA ASP A 253 -9.50 -14.15 9.57
C ASP A 253 -10.64 -13.53 10.39
N ALA A 254 -11.30 -14.36 11.20
CA ALA A 254 -12.41 -13.93 12.04
C ALA A 254 -12.03 -12.95 13.18
N TYR A 255 -10.73 -12.81 13.46
CA TYR A 255 -10.20 -12.00 14.56
C TYR A 255 -9.64 -10.65 14.10
N SER A 256 -9.33 -10.51 12.81
CA SER A 256 -8.66 -9.36 12.22
C SER A 256 -9.42 -8.08 12.55
N GLY A 257 -10.74 -8.09 12.32
CA GLY A 257 -11.64 -6.98 12.61
C GLY A 257 -11.89 -6.70 14.10
N VAL A 258 -11.42 -7.54 15.02
CA VAL A 258 -11.56 -7.34 16.49
C VAL A 258 -10.21 -7.23 17.20
N THR A 259 -9.08 -7.39 16.50
CA THR A 259 -7.72 -7.34 17.08
C THR A 259 -6.79 -6.43 16.29
N ALA A 260 -6.14 -6.95 15.23
CA ALA A 260 -5.11 -6.26 14.49
C ALA A 260 -5.63 -5.01 13.76
N ASN A 261 -6.80 -5.07 13.13
CA ASN A 261 -7.33 -3.94 12.35
C ASN A 261 -7.71 -2.75 13.25
N PRO A 262 -8.40 -2.94 14.40
CA PRO A 262 -8.60 -1.86 15.37
C PRO A 262 -7.28 -1.27 15.90
N ALA A 263 -6.28 -2.11 16.22
CA ALA A 263 -4.98 -1.63 16.68
C ALA A 263 -4.25 -0.80 15.61
N LEU A 264 -4.31 -1.25 14.35
CA LEU A 264 -3.76 -0.54 13.20
C LEU A 264 -4.50 0.78 12.95
N GLY A 265 -5.82 0.79 13.09
CA GLY A 265 -6.64 2.02 13.03
C GLY A 265 -6.23 3.04 14.08
N HIS A 266 -6.00 2.61 15.32
CA HIS A 266 -5.51 3.50 16.37
C HIS A 266 -4.09 4.03 16.08
N ALA A 267 -3.19 3.17 15.59
CA ALA A 267 -1.86 3.60 15.16
C ALA A 267 -1.93 4.61 13.99
N SER A 268 -2.87 4.40 13.07
CA SER A 268 -3.16 5.31 11.96
C SER A 268 -3.59 6.69 12.49
N ASP A 269 -4.52 6.74 13.44
CA ASP A 269 -4.99 8.00 14.05
C ASP A 269 -3.85 8.74 14.76
N LEU A 270 -2.94 8.03 15.44
CA LEU A 270 -1.76 8.64 16.07
C LEU A 270 -0.81 9.26 15.05
N ILE A 271 -0.51 8.57 13.94
CA ILE A 271 0.34 9.09 12.87
C ILE A 271 -0.27 10.36 12.27
N VAL A 272 -1.56 10.32 11.93
CA VAL A 272 -2.28 11.47 11.36
C VAL A 272 -2.37 12.62 12.35
N ALA A 273 -2.54 12.33 13.66
CA ALA A 273 -2.51 13.37 14.69
C ALA A 273 -1.15 14.08 14.78
N HIS A 274 -0.05 13.38 14.51
CA HIS A 274 1.30 13.95 14.35
C HIS A 274 1.52 14.66 13.00
N GLY A 275 0.52 14.69 12.11
CA GLY A 275 0.60 15.30 10.78
C GLY A 275 1.16 14.38 9.70
N GLY A 276 1.38 13.10 10.00
CA GLY A 276 1.79 12.10 9.02
C GLY A 276 0.64 11.66 8.13
N THR A 277 0.94 10.79 7.17
CA THR A 277 -0.03 10.28 6.20
C THR A 277 -0.22 8.77 6.36
N THR A 278 -1.47 8.32 6.29
CA THR A 278 -1.83 6.90 6.30
C THR A 278 -2.71 6.58 5.12
N ILE A 279 -2.44 5.47 4.43
CA ILE A 279 -3.11 5.12 3.17
C ILE A 279 -3.75 3.75 3.35
N LEU A 280 -5.08 3.68 3.34
CA LEU A 280 -5.81 2.42 3.24
C LEU A 280 -5.97 2.07 1.76
N ALA A 281 -5.47 0.90 1.37
CA ALA A 281 -5.65 0.36 0.01
C ALA A 281 -6.74 -0.73 0.00
N GLU A 282 -6.69 -1.63 -0.99
CA GLU A 282 -7.56 -2.82 -1.08
C GLU A 282 -9.04 -2.53 -1.37
N THR A 283 -9.33 -1.90 -2.52
CA THR A 283 -10.71 -1.66 -3.00
C THR A 283 -11.63 -2.88 -2.88
N PRO A 284 -11.20 -4.13 -3.21
CA PRO A 284 -12.05 -5.30 -3.01
C PRO A 284 -12.43 -5.60 -1.55
N GLU A 285 -11.60 -5.21 -0.59
CA GLU A 285 -11.82 -5.47 0.85
C GLU A 285 -12.75 -4.45 1.51
N ILE A 286 -12.94 -3.28 0.88
CA ILE A 286 -13.91 -2.27 1.32
C ILE A 286 -15.25 -2.39 0.59
N TYR A 287 -15.39 -3.36 -0.32
CA TYR A 287 -16.62 -3.56 -1.07
C TYR A 287 -17.79 -3.92 -0.14
N GLY A 288 -18.89 -3.18 -0.23
CA GLY A 288 -20.01 -3.26 0.71
C GLY A 288 -19.81 -2.47 2.01
N ALA A 289 -18.66 -1.82 2.24
CA ALA A 289 -18.37 -0.97 3.38
C ALA A 289 -18.13 0.51 2.99
N GLU A 290 -18.27 0.86 1.71
CA GLU A 290 -17.94 2.18 1.14
C GLU A 290 -18.76 3.30 1.76
N HIS A 291 -20.06 3.06 1.99
CA HIS A 291 -20.94 3.96 2.74
C HIS A 291 -20.39 4.40 4.11
N LEU A 292 -19.55 3.59 4.78
CA LEU A 292 -18.90 3.99 6.05
C LEU A 292 -17.75 4.98 5.82
N LEU A 293 -17.11 4.91 4.65
CA LEU A 293 -16.01 5.78 4.26
C LEU A 293 -16.53 7.09 3.65
N THR A 294 -17.56 7.04 2.81
CA THR A 294 -18.15 8.25 2.19
C THR A 294 -18.75 9.20 3.23
N ARG A 295 -19.30 8.65 4.32
CA ARG A 295 -19.75 9.43 5.49
C ARG A 295 -18.63 10.22 6.14
N ARG A 296 -17.40 9.68 6.16
CA ARG A 296 -16.22 10.28 6.80
C ARG A 296 -15.39 11.16 5.86
N ALA A 297 -15.74 11.21 4.58
CA ALA A 297 -15.04 12.04 3.60
C ALA A 297 -15.13 13.53 3.96
N VAL A 298 -14.05 14.28 3.77
CA VAL A 298 -13.98 15.70 4.13
C VAL A 298 -14.80 16.61 3.21
N SER A 299 -15.15 16.14 2.02
CA SER A 299 -15.97 16.87 1.05
C SER A 299 -16.72 15.90 0.13
N GLN A 300 -17.78 16.40 -0.51
CA GLN A 300 -18.54 15.63 -1.48
C GLN A 300 -17.68 15.18 -2.66
N ASP A 301 -16.77 16.03 -3.14
CA ASP A 301 -15.84 15.67 -4.22
C ASP A 301 -14.91 14.52 -3.82
N VAL A 302 -14.45 14.48 -2.56
CA VAL A 302 -13.63 13.37 -2.05
C VAL A 302 -14.46 12.10 -1.91
N ALA A 303 -15.71 12.22 -1.43
CA ALA A 303 -16.63 11.10 -1.32
C ALA A 303 -16.97 10.51 -2.71
N GLN A 304 -17.22 11.37 -3.70
CA GLN A 304 -17.55 10.95 -5.07
C GLN A 304 -16.37 10.22 -5.70
N LYS A 305 -15.15 10.73 -5.55
CA LYS A 305 -13.92 10.05 -6.01
C LYS A 305 -13.67 8.68 -5.38
N LEU A 306 -14.28 8.38 -4.23
CA LEU A 306 -14.22 7.05 -3.62
C LEU A 306 -15.18 6.07 -4.30
N VAL A 307 -16.29 6.58 -4.83
CA VAL A 307 -17.36 5.78 -5.48
C VAL A 307 -17.07 5.55 -6.96
N ASP A 308 -16.44 6.53 -7.62
CA ASP A 308 -15.97 6.44 -9.01
C ASP A 308 -14.83 5.43 -9.19
#